data_AF-A0ABD0SCC0-F1
#
_entry.id   AF-A0ABD0SCC0-F1
#
_cell.length_a   1.000
_cell.length_b   1.000
_cell.length_c   1.000
_cell.angle_alpha   90.00
_cell.angle_beta   90.00
_cell.angle_gamma   90.00
#
_symmetry.space_group_name_H-M   'P 1'
#
loop_
_entity.id
_entity.type
_entity.pdbx_description
1 polymer ?
#
loop_
_entity_poly.entity_id
_entity_poly.type
_entity_poly.pdbx_seq_one_letter_code
_entity_poly.pdbx_strand_id
1 'polypeptide(L)'
;MTEERPICFNVLNKDELLYEVDIRDGVPENTVDRLRAQIRLLANEIPTDEVSVFEEDVEAELKTVDSKIKALLLKKLKRIQSLGNHIFHRLSRVEPAAEADQTLKDQLESRLLALLKRIDRMSHTFRSSFDFKPAEDVVPCESDLVETSLAAVRPVVNCDRVSYVHSLNLKFNGKDSVQAFIQRIEELCVSRNISKAKLFNSASKLFADEALYWYRGVRDEVTNWDSLKCLLLEEYLPYDYDHRLLHEIRSRTQGPEESISNYLSVMQNYFSRLRMPVGIDEKLSIESKSNSVSFCNT
;
A
#
# COMPACT_ATOMS: atom_id res chain seq x y z
N MET A 1 3.10 -22.36 -22.80
CA MET A 1 2.72 -20.94 -22.73
C MET A 1 3.61 -20.32 -21.67
N THR A 2 4.67 -19.65 -22.09
CA THR A 2 5.55 -18.88 -21.20
C THR A 2 4.72 -17.79 -20.54
N GLU A 3 4.75 -17.72 -19.22
CA GLU A 3 4.01 -16.73 -18.44
C GLU A 3 4.62 -15.35 -18.73
N GLU A 4 3.87 -14.45 -19.37
CA GLU A 4 4.36 -13.10 -19.70
C GLU A 4 4.67 -12.31 -18.42
N ARG A 5 5.96 -12.02 -18.18
CA ARG A 5 6.45 -11.29 -16.99
C ARG A 5 7.09 -9.96 -17.41
N PRO A 6 6.29 -8.91 -17.68
CA PRO A 6 6.83 -7.63 -18.16
C PRO A 6 7.65 -6.91 -17.08
N ILE A 7 8.73 -6.26 -17.50
CA ILE A 7 9.60 -5.44 -16.65
C ILE A 7 9.28 -3.96 -16.88
N CYS A 8 8.96 -3.24 -15.80
CA CYS A 8 8.81 -1.78 -15.84
C CYS A 8 10.16 -1.10 -15.59
N PHE A 9 10.93 -0.81 -16.64
CA PHE A 9 12.28 -0.24 -16.51
C PHE A 9 12.33 1.09 -15.72
N ASN A 10 11.25 1.88 -15.72
CA ASN A 10 11.19 3.17 -15.02
C ASN A 10 11.35 3.07 -13.50
N VAL A 11 11.02 1.91 -12.93
CA VAL A 11 11.13 1.70 -11.49
C VAL A 11 12.47 1.08 -11.09
N LEU A 12 13.30 0.63 -12.05
CA LEU A 12 14.60 0.03 -11.75
C LEU A 12 15.63 1.05 -11.23
N ASN A 13 16.56 0.54 -10.42
CA ASN A 13 17.69 1.31 -9.89
C ASN A 13 18.82 1.41 -10.93
N LYS A 14 19.79 2.31 -10.70
CA LYS A 14 20.90 2.55 -11.64
C LYS A 14 21.67 1.26 -11.98
N ASP A 15 21.96 0.42 -11.00
CA ASP A 15 22.68 -0.84 -11.20
C ASP A 15 21.91 -1.85 -12.06
N GLU A 16 20.58 -1.92 -11.89
CA GLU A 16 19.70 -2.78 -12.69
C GLU A 16 19.55 -2.25 -14.12
N LEU A 17 19.50 -0.94 -14.29
CA LEU A 17 19.49 -0.30 -15.62
C LEU A 17 20.81 -0.55 -16.35
N LEU A 18 21.95 -0.45 -15.66
CA LEU A 18 23.26 -0.73 -16.25
C LEU A 18 23.34 -2.17 -16.73
N TYR A 19 22.89 -3.13 -15.92
CA TYR A 19 22.82 -4.54 -16.32
C TYR A 19 21.98 -4.74 -17.59
N GLU A 20 20.80 -4.13 -17.68
CA GLU A 20 19.93 -4.29 -18.87
C GLU A 20 20.48 -3.61 -20.12
N VAL A 21 21.32 -2.56 -19.99
CA VAL A 21 22.03 -1.96 -21.12
C VAL A 21 23.17 -2.85 -21.59
N ASP A 22 23.92 -3.42 -20.65
CA ASP A 22 25.09 -4.25 -20.89
C ASP A 22 24.74 -5.54 -21.64
N ILE A 23 23.72 -6.28 -21.18
CA ILE A 23 23.24 -7.50 -21.85
C ILE A 23 22.59 -7.27 -23.23
N ARG A 24 22.37 -6.02 -23.62
CA ARG A 24 21.86 -5.64 -24.96
C ARG A 24 22.94 -4.95 -25.80
N ASP A 25 24.21 -5.19 -25.46
CA ASP A 25 25.39 -4.64 -26.13
C ASP A 25 25.40 -3.11 -26.24
N GLY A 26 24.72 -2.42 -25.31
CA GLY A 26 24.63 -0.97 -25.27
C GLY A 26 25.78 -0.36 -24.47
N VAL A 27 26.25 0.82 -24.89
CA VAL A 27 27.19 1.61 -24.08
C VAL A 27 26.40 2.44 -23.07
N PRO A 28 26.62 2.29 -21.74
CA PRO A 28 25.78 2.93 -20.74
C PRO A 28 25.94 4.45 -20.70
N GLU A 29 24.82 5.15 -20.74
CA GLU A 29 24.74 6.59 -20.56
C GLU A 29 25.03 7.06 -19.13
N ASN A 30 25.42 8.33 -19.01
CA ASN A 30 26.01 8.86 -17.76
C ASN A 30 24.98 9.14 -16.65
N THR A 31 23.69 9.23 -17.00
CA THR A 31 22.61 9.63 -16.10
C THR A 31 21.47 8.62 -16.10
N VAL A 32 20.79 8.47 -14.95
CA VAL A 32 19.71 7.49 -14.78
C VAL A 32 18.54 7.73 -15.74
N ASP A 33 18.20 8.99 -16.00
CA ASP A 33 17.10 9.31 -16.92
C ASP A 33 17.43 9.01 -18.37
N ARG A 34 18.70 9.19 -18.77
CA ARG A 34 19.18 8.77 -20.09
C ARG A 34 19.27 7.25 -20.20
N LEU A 35 19.71 6.55 -19.15
CA LEU A 35 19.69 5.08 -19.12
C LEU A 35 18.27 4.53 -19.28
N ARG A 36 17.28 5.12 -18.61
CA ARG A 36 15.86 4.73 -18.79
C ARG A 36 15.38 4.98 -20.21
N ALA A 37 15.73 6.11 -20.82
CA ALA A 37 15.35 6.42 -22.20
C ALA A 37 16.04 5.45 -23.19
N GLN A 38 17.32 5.16 -22.98
CA GLN A 38 18.12 4.23 -23.76
C GLN A 38 17.54 2.81 -23.71
N ILE A 39 17.23 2.29 -22.52
CA ILE A 39 16.67 0.94 -22.37
C ILE A 39 15.30 0.83 -23.04
N ARG A 40 14.47 1.88 -23.05
CA ARG A 40 13.20 1.83 -23.79
C ARG A 40 13.41 1.66 -25.29
N LEU A 41 14.47 2.24 -25.84
CA LEU A 41 14.82 2.05 -27.25
C LEU A 41 15.36 0.64 -27.48
N LEU A 42 16.33 0.21 -26.67
CA LEU A 42 16.93 -1.12 -26.78
C LEU A 42 15.94 -2.25 -26.54
N ALA A 43 14.98 -2.09 -25.61
CA ALA A 43 13.95 -3.09 -25.32
C ALA A 43 12.87 -3.19 -26.41
N ASN A 44 12.73 -2.18 -27.28
CA ASN A 44 11.90 -2.28 -28.48
C ASN A 44 12.61 -3.02 -29.60
N GLU A 45 13.95 -2.96 -29.66
CA GLU A 45 14.77 -3.66 -30.65
C GLU A 45 15.03 -5.11 -30.25
N ILE A 46 15.31 -5.35 -28.97
CA ILE A 46 15.56 -6.67 -28.38
C ILE A 46 14.65 -6.85 -27.16
N PRO A 47 13.49 -7.51 -27.33
CA PRO A 47 12.59 -7.82 -26.24
C PRO A 47 13.28 -8.63 -25.13
N THR A 48 12.83 -8.46 -23.90
CA THR A 48 13.39 -9.11 -22.70
C THR A 48 13.52 -10.64 -22.83
N ASP A 49 12.58 -11.27 -23.53
CA ASP A 49 12.51 -12.73 -23.71
C ASP A 49 13.46 -13.24 -24.82
N GLU A 50 14.02 -12.33 -25.63
CA GLU A 50 14.92 -12.62 -26.74
C GLU A 50 16.39 -12.26 -26.45
N VAL A 51 16.66 -11.72 -25.25
CA VAL A 51 18.03 -11.42 -24.80
C VAL A 51 18.78 -12.73 -24.58
N SER A 52 19.97 -12.85 -25.20
CA SER A 52 20.81 -14.04 -25.14
C SER A 52 21.38 -14.33 -23.75
N VAL A 53 22.00 -15.51 -23.63
CA VAL A 53 22.62 -16.08 -22.42
C VAL A 53 23.63 -15.10 -21.82
N PHE A 54 23.68 -15.04 -20.49
CA PHE A 54 24.67 -14.27 -19.74
C PHE A 54 26.02 -15.02 -19.78
N GLU A 55 27.03 -14.44 -20.44
CA GLU A 55 28.34 -15.09 -20.69
C GLU A 55 29.41 -14.82 -19.61
N GLU A 56 29.10 -14.09 -18.53
CA GLU A 56 30.08 -13.74 -17.48
C GLU A 56 30.12 -14.73 -16.29
N ASP A 57 30.78 -14.33 -15.19
CA ASP A 57 30.94 -15.12 -13.95
C ASP A 57 29.59 -15.50 -13.32
N VAL A 58 29.21 -16.76 -13.56
CA VAL A 58 27.97 -17.39 -13.08
C VAL A 58 27.87 -17.36 -11.55
N GLU A 59 28.97 -17.55 -10.82
CA GLU A 59 28.96 -17.59 -9.36
C GLU A 59 28.68 -16.19 -8.77
N ALA A 60 29.33 -15.17 -9.33
CA ALA A 60 29.10 -13.78 -8.96
C ALA A 60 27.67 -13.32 -9.26
N GLU A 61 27.10 -13.76 -10.39
CA GLU A 61 25.73 -13.41 -10.77
C GLU A 61 24.68 -14.08 -9.87
N LEU A 62 24.85 -15.37 -9.56
CA LEU A 62 23.97 -16.09 -8.63
C LEU A 62 24.00 -15.47 -7.22
N LYS A 63 25.17 -15.03 -6.75
CA LYS A 63 25.31 -14.32 -5.47
C LYS A 63 24.61 -12.95 -5.50
N THR A 64 24.73 -12.22 -6.61
CA THR A 64 24.03 -10.95 -6.82
C THR A 64 22.51 -11.16 -6.81
N VAL A 65 22.02 -12.19 -7.50
CA VAL A 65 20.61 -12.58 -7.51
C VAL A 65 20.11 -12.93 -6.10
N ASP A 66 20.80 -13.78 -5.34
CA ASP A 66 20.38 -14.15 -3.98
C ASP A 66 20.32 -12.93 -3.05
N SER A 67 21.28 -12.01 -3.16
CA SER A 67 21.26 -10.75 -2.40
C SER A 67 20.05 -9.89 -2.73
N LYS A 68 19.68 -9.79 -4.01
CA LYS A 68 18.51 -9.02 -4.46
C LYS A 68 17.20 -9.71 -4.09
N ILE A 69 17.12 -11.04 -4.12
CA ILE A 69 15.97 -11.81 -3.63
C ILE A 69 15.76 -11.57 -2.13
N LYS A 70 16.83 -11.55 -1.33
CA LYS A 70 16.76 -11.20 0.11
C LYS A 70 16.33 -9.74 0.32
N ALA A 71 16.73 -8.85 -0.59
CA ALA A 71 16.38 -7.43 -0.55
C ALA A 71 14.98 -7.10 -1.10
N LEU A 72 14.21 -8.07 -1.62
CA LEU A 72 12.79 -7.93 -1.99
C LEU A 72 11.88 -7.75 -0.76
N LEU A 73 12.28 -6.87 0.17
CA LEU A 73 11.54 -6.51 1.37
C LEU A 73 10.97 -5.09 1.23
N LEU A 74 9.72 -5.02 1.67
CA LEU A 74 8.62 -4.21 1.19
C LEU A 74 8.79 -2.69 1.33
N LYS A 75 8.67 -1.95 0.21
CA LYS A 75 8.32 -0.51 0.22
C LYS A 75 7.41 -0.06 -0.94
N LYS A 76 7.44 -0.69 -2.13
CA LYS A 76 6.59 -0.31 -3.29
C LYS A 76 6.20 -1.54 -4.12
N LEU A 77 4.92 -1.92 -4.17
CA LEU A 77 4.47 -3.19 -4.79
C LEU A 77 4.79 -3.26 -6.29
N LYS A 78 4.55 -2.17 -7.04
CA LYS A 78 4.89 -2.07 -8.48
C LYS A 78 6.40 -2.23 -8.74
N ARG A 79 7.25 -1.67 -7.87
CA ARG A 79 8.71 -1.82 -7.93
C ARG A 79 9.12 -3.26 -7.67
N ILE A 80 8.54 -3.89 -6.65
CA ILE A 80 8.85 -5.25 -6.23
C ILE A 80 8.44 -6.25 -7.31
N GLN A 81 7.26 -6.06 -7.91
CA GLN A 81 6.80 -6.89 -9.02
C GLN A 81 7.74 -6.74 -10.23
N SER A 82 8.08 -5.50 -10.60
CA SER A 82 9.03 -5.26 -11.70
C SER A 82 10.43 -5.80 -11.40
N LEU A 83 10.90 -5.69 -10.14
CA LEU A 83 12.19 -6.22 -9.72
C LEU A 83 12.18 -7.74 -9.70
N GLY A 84 11.11 -8.36 -9.21
CA GLY A 84 10.94 -9.80 -9.21
C GLY A 84 10.92 -10.38 -10.62
N ASN A 85 10.20 -9.72 -11.55
CA ASN A 85 10.21 -10.07 -12.97
C ASN A 85 11.61 -9.89 -13.58
N HIS A 86 12.29 -8.78 -13.27
CA HIS A 86 13.67 -8.56 -13.71
C HIS A 86 14.63 -9.66 -13.20
N ILE A 87 14.57 -10.00 -11.91
CA ILE A 87 15.39 -11.07 -11.32
C ILE A 87 15.05 -12.43 -11.95
N PHE A 88 13.78 -12.69 -12.27
CA PHE A 88 13.35 -13.92 -12.94
C PHE A 88 14.03 -14.07 -14.31
N HIS A 89 13.99 -12.99 -15.11
CA HIS A 89 14.66 -12.95 -16.42
C HIS A 89 16.18 -13.05 -16.31
N ARG A 90 16.79 -12.47 -15.27
CA ARG A 90 18.22 -12.66 -15.00
C ARG A 90 18.56 -14.12 -14.75
N LEU A 91 17.78 -14.77 -13.88
CA LEU A 91 18.03 -16.16 -13.49
C LEU A 91 17.79 -17.14 -14.65
N SER A 92 16.81 -16.86 -15.52
CA SER A 92 16.56 -17.69 -16.71
C SER A 92 17.70 -17.61 -17.74
N ARG A 93 18.44 -16.50 -17.77
CA ARG A 93 19.59 -16.27 -18.68
C ARG A 93 20.91 -16.88 -18.18
N VAL A 94 20.99 -17.31 -16.92
CA VAL A 94 22.19 -17.95 -16.36
C VAL A 94 22.25 -19.39 -16.83
N GLU A 95 23.30 -19.77 -17.57
CA GLU A 95 23.58 -21.18 -17.89
C GLU A 95 24.60 -21.74 -16.88
N PRO A 96 24.23 -22.73 -16.05
CA PRO A 96 25.13 -23.26 -15.04
C PRO A 96 26.22 -24.15 -15.68
N ALA A 97 27.47 -23.87 -15.35
CA ALA A 97 28.62 -24.63 -15.83
C ALA A 97 28.91 -25.88 -14.98
N ALA A 98 28.50 -25.89 -13.71
CA ALA A 98 28.70 -27.01 -12.77
C ALA A 98 27.39 -27.50 -12.13
N GLU A 99 27.36 -28.77 -11.70
CA GLU A 99 26.19 -29.35 -11.00
C GLU A 99 25.83 -28.60 -9.70
N ALA A 100 26.83 -28.04 -9.02
CA ALA A 100 26.61 -27.20 -7.83
C ALA A 100 25.83 -25.91 -8.18
N ASP A 101 26.15 -25.28 -9.30
CA ASP A 101 25.49 -24.06 -9.77
C ASP A 101 24.05 -24.34 -10.24
N GLN A 102 23.83 -25.48 -10.89
CA GLN A 102 22.49 -25.94 -11.25
C GLN A 102 21.64 -26.14 -9.99
N THR A 103 22.18 -26.80 -8.96
CA THR A 103 21.47 -27.02 -7.69
C THR A 103 21.11 -25.69 -7.01
N LEU A 104 22.02 -24.71 -7.04
CA LEU A 104 21.78 -23.39 -6.46
C LEU A 104 20.77 -22.59 -7.28
N LYS A 105 20.86 -22.64 -8.62
CA LYS A 105 19.89 -22.02 -9.54
C LYS A 105 18.48 -22.54 -9.27
N ASP A 106 18.29 -23.86 -9.17
CA ASP A 106 16.98 -24.48 -8.89
C ASP A 106 16.41 -24.04 -7.53
N GLN A 107 17.27 -23.90 -6.52
CA GLN A 107 16.87 -23.38 -5.20
C GLN A 107 16.46 -21.91 -5.25
N LEU A 108 17.14 -21.08 -6.03
CA LEU A 108 16.79 -19.67 -6.20
C LEU A 108 15.52 -19.51 -7.04
N GLU A 109 15.34 -20.31 -8.10
CA GLU A 109 14.14 -20.30 -8.93
C GLU A 109 12.90 -20.67 -8.12
N SER A 110 12.97 -21.75 -7.33
CA SER A 110 11.86 -22.18 -6.48
C SER A 110 11.50 -21.11 -5.43
N ARG A 111 12.49 -20.47 -4.80
CA ARG A 111 12.28 -19.36 -3.86
C ARG A 111 11.66 -18.14 -4.55
N LEU A 112 12.17 -17.75 -5.71
CA LEU A 112 11.70 -16.59 -6.46
C LEU A 112 10.28 -16.80 -6.99
N LEU A 113 9.96 -17.95 -7.56
CA LEU A 113 8.62 -18.29 -8.02
C LEU A 113 7.60 -18.30 -6.87
N ALA A 114 7.99 -18.79 -5.68
CA ALA A 114 7.13 -18.74 -4.51
C ALA A 114 6.84 -17.28 -4.07
N LEU A 115 7.84 -16.41 -4.11
CA LEU A 115 7.68 -14.98 -3.81
C LEU A 115 6.82 -14.27 -4.85
N LEU A 116 7.08 -14.51 -6.14
CA LEU A 116 6.30 -13.95 -7.25
C LEU A 116 4.82 -14.37 -7.16
N LYS A 117 4.53 -15.66 -6.94
CA LYS A 117 3.15 -16.14 -6.71
C LYS A 117 2.48 -15.49 -5.50
N ARG A 118 3.24 -15.09 -4.47
CA ARG A 118 2.71 -14.35 -3.31
C ARG A 118 2.43 -12.89 -3.67
N ILE A 119 3.32 -12.25 -4.42
CA ILE A 119 3.14 -10.89 -4.95
C ILE A 119 1.94 -10.82 -5.90
N ASP A 120 1.81 -11.78 -6.81
CA ASP A 120 0.70 -11.86 -7.76
C ASP A 120 -0.62 -12.09 -7.02
N ARG A 121 -0.66 -12.98 -6.03
CA ARG A 121 -1.84 -13.15 -5.15
C ARG A 121 -2.20 -11.85 -4.43
N MET A 122 -1.23 -11.13 -3.89
CA MET A 122 -1.46 -9.82 -3.28
C MET A 122 -1.94 -8.78 -4.30
N SER A 123 -1.49 -8.82 -5.55
CA SER A 123 -2.01 -7.95 -6.60
C SER A 123 -3.46 -8.31 -6.97
N HIS A 124 -3.78 -9.60 -7.10
CA HIS A 124 -5.09 -10.09 -7.51
C HIS A 124 -6.19 -10.01 -6.44
N THR A 125 -5.89 -10.27 -5.15
CA THR A 125 -6.87 -10.10 -4.07
C THR A 125 -7.30 -8.65 -3.92
N PHE A 126 -6.38 -7.72 -4.18
CA PHE A 126 -6.70 -6.30 -4.20
C PHE A 126 -7.55 -5.96 -5.44
N ARG A 127 -7.18 -6.42 -6.65
CA ARG A 127 -7.97 -6.19 -7.89
C ARG A 127 -9.39 -6.77 -7.80
N SER A 128 -9.55 -7.97 -7.24
CA SER A 128 -10.85 -8.62 -7.00
C SER A 128 -11.73 -7.88 -5.99
N SER A 129 -11.14 -7.10 -5.09
CA SER A 129 -11.89 -6.27 -4.12
C SER A 129 -12.48 -5.01 -4.77
N PHE A 130 -12.09 -4.68 -6.01
CA PHE A 130 -12.59 -3.53 -6.78
C PHE A 130 -13.71 -3.90 -7.79
N ASP A 131 -13.94 -5.18 -8.07
CA ASP A 131 -14.95 -5.64 -9.04
C ASP A 131 -16.34 -5.93 -8.41
N PHE A 132 -16.57 -5.48 -7.18
CA PHE A 132 -17.90 -5.55 -6.58
C PHE A 132 -18.83 -4.52 -7.24
N LYS A 133 -19.51 -4.92 -8.33
CA LYS A 133 -20.69 -4.21 -8.82
C LYS A 133 -21.78 -4.35 -7.74
N PRO A 134 -22.26 -3.26 -7.12
CA PRO A 134 -23.45 -3.36 -6.28
C PRO A 134 -24.59 -3.83 -7.16
N ALA A 135 -25.39 -4.78 -6.67
CA ALA A 135 -26.64 -5.15 -7.30
C ALA A 135 -27.50 -3.88 -7.50
N GLU A 136 -28.03 -3.72 -8.71
CA GLU A 136 -28.98 -2.66 -9.02
C GLU A 136 -30.26 -2.89 -8.23
N ASP A 137 -30.39 -2.22 -7.07
CA ASP A 137 -31.69 -2.06 -6.42
C ASP A 137 -32.47 -1.00 -7.19
N VAL A 138 -33.38 -1.48 -8.02
CA VAL A 138 -34.43 -0.70 -8.67
C VAL A 138 -35.32 -0.10 -7.57
N VAL A 139 -35.24 1.21 -7.36
CA VAL A 139 -36.20 1.97 -6.56
C VAL A 139 -37.23 2.60 -7.50
N PRO A 140 -38.52 2.20 -7.46
CA PRO A 140 -39.58 2.95 -8.11
C PRO A 140 -39.87 4.23 -7.32
N CYS A 141 -39.79 5.36 -8.02
CA CYS A 141 -40.29 6.65 -7.56
C CYS A 141 -41.77 6.73 -7.95
N GLU A 142 -42.69 6.79 -6.98
CA GLU A 142 -44.04 7.31 -7.20
C GLU A 142 -44.41 8.30 -6.10
N SER A 143 -44.80 9.47 -6.58
CA SER A 143 -45.41 10.59 -5.89
C SER A 143 -46.78 10.20 -5.34
N ASP A 144 -47.18 10.74 -4.19
CA ASP A 144 -48.54 11.26 -4.06
C ASP A 144 -48.70 12.27 -2.92
N LEU A 145 -49.57 13.24 -3.21
CA LEU A 145 -49.90 14.45 -2.48
C LEU A 145 -50.84 14.16 -1.30
N VAL A 146 -50.63 14.78 -0.13
CA VAL A 146 -51.75 15.20 0.75
C VAL A 146 -51.44 16.54 1.42
N GLU A 147 -52.42 17.43 1.33
CA GLU A 147 -52.49 18.81 1.77
C GLU A 147 -52.77 18.99 3.29
N THR A 148 -52.24 20.09 3.82
CA THR A 148 -52.79 20.98 4.87
C THR A 148 -52.87 20.52 6.34
N SER A 149 -52.04 21.15 7.19
CA SER A 149 -52.49 21.68 8.49
C SER A 149 -51.51 22.76 9.01
N LEU A 150 -52.04 23.97 9.19
CA LEU A 150 -51.34 25.15 9.72
C LEU A 150 -51.25 25.07 11.26
N ALA A 151 -50.03 24.92 11.79
CA ALA A 151 -49.74 25.19 13.19
C ALA A 151 -48.33 25.79 13.37
N ALA A 152 -48.30 27.09 13.66
CA ALA A 152 -47.26 27.86 14.35
C ALA A 152 -45.80 27.35 14.25
N VAL A 153 -45.13 27.69 13.15
CA VAL A 153 -43.67 27.59 13.05
C VAL A 153 -43.04 28.71 13.88
N ARG A 154 -42.55 28.38 15.07
CA ARG A 154 -41.44 29.13 15.69
C ARG A 154 -40.26 29.02 14.71
N PRO A 155 -39.52 30.09 14.39
CA PRO A 155 -38.32 29.95 13.60
C PRO A 155 -37.30 29.21 14.47
N VAL A 156 -37.26 27.89 14.36
CA VAL A 156 -36.06 27.14 14.70
C VAL A 156 -35.06 27.63 13.69
N VAL A 157 -34.10 28.41 14.17
CA VAL A 157 -32.94 28.84 13.39
C VAL A 157 -32.24 27.55 13.00
N ASN A 158 -32.60 26.99 11.84
CA ASN A 158 -31.86 25.91 11.24
C ASN A 158 -30.56 26.53 10.76
N CYS A 159 -29.56 26.52 11.63
CA CYS A 159 -28.20 26.82 11.28
C CYS A 159 -27.67 25.66 10.43
N ASP A 160 -28.24 25.43 9.24
CA ASP A 160 -27.62 24.64 8.18
C ASP A 160 -26.43 25.46 7.66
N ARG A 161 -25.39 25.60 8.50
CA ARG A 161 -24.07 25.95 8.01
C ARG A 161 -23.65 24.77 7.16
N VAL A 162 -23.80 24.92 5.84
CA VAL A 162 -23.21 24.06 4.83
C VAL A 162 -21.76 23.83 5.25
N SER A 163 -21.48 22.67 5.83
CA SER A 163 -20.18 22.39 6.42
C SER A 163 -19.22 22.07 5.31
N TYR A 164 -18.39 23.05 4.96
CA TYR A 164 -17.42 22.91 3.88
C TYR A 164 -16.11 22.30 4.39
N VAL A 165 -15.47 21.49 3.55
CA VAL A 165 -14.19 20.83 3.83
C VAL A 165 -13.07 21.83 4.17
N HIS A 166 -13.11 23.06 3.65
CA HIS A 166 -12.13 24.10 3.99
C HIS A 166 -12.21 24.56 5.46
N SER A 167 -13.35 24.35 6.13
CA SER A 167 -13.53 24.68 7.55
C SER A 167 -12.84 23.69 8.50
N LEU A 168 -12.32 22.55 7.98
CA LEU A 168 -11.69 21.52 8.79
C LEU A 168 -10.33 21.97 9.34
N ASN A 169 -9.70 23.00 8.74
CA ASN A 169 -8.39 23.53 9.13
C ASN A 169 -7.32 22.44 9.33
N LEU A 170 -7.38 21.42 8.50
CA LEU A 170 -6.56 20.22 8.63
C LEU A 170 -5.88 19.97 7.29
N LYS A 171 -4.55 19.85 7.32
CA LYS A 171 -3.72 19.62 6.14
C LYS A 171 -2.68 18.55 6.43
N PHE A 172 -2.42 17.71 5.45
CA PHE A 172 -1.35 16.72 5.48
C PHE A 172 -0.19 17.18 4.61
N ASN A 173 1.01 17.18 5.17
CA ASN A 173 2.25 17.60 4.51
C ASN A 173 3.10 16.43 4.00
N GLY A 174 2.75 15.18 4.35
CA GLY A 174 3.52 13.98 4.01
C GLY A 174 4.51 13.49 5.09
N LYS A 175 4.69 14.25 6.18
CA LYS A 175 5.65 13.93 7.26
C LYS A 175 5.00 13.42 8.53
N ASP A 176 3.80 13.91 8.83
CA ASP A 176 3.06 13.52 10.02
C ASP A 176 2.44 12.10 9.88
N SER A 177 1.90 11.56 10.97
CA SER A 177 1.25 10.25 10.92
C SER A 177 0.01 10.28 10.03
N VAL A 178 0.08 9.60 8.88
CA VAL A 178 -1.04 9.45 7.94
C VAL A 178 -2.27 8.80 8.59
N GLN A 179 -2.05 7.87 9.51
CA GLN A 179 -3.11 7.18 10.26
C GLN A 179 -3.88 8.16 11.16
N ALA A 180 -3.16 8.99 11.93
CA ALA A 180 -3.79 10.00 12.78
C ALA A 180 -4.53 11.07 11.96
N PHE A 181 -3.96 11.47 10.81
CA PHE A 181 -4.59 12.38 9.86
C PHE A 181 -5.93 11.84 9.33
N ILE A 182 -5.94 10.60 8.83
CA ILE A 182 -7.16 9.96 8.29
C ILE A 182 -8.22 9.82 9.38
N GLN A 183 -7.84 9.29 10.54
CA GLN A 183 -8.75 9.13 11.68
C GLN A 183 -9.39 10.48 12.04
N ARG A 184 -8.58 11.54 12.15
CA ARG A 184 -9.07 12.86 12.53
C ARG A 184 -10.01 13.46 11.49
N ILE A 185 -9.75 13.24 10.20
CA ILE A 185 -10.65 13.67 9.13
C ILE A 185 -11.99 12.94 9.22
N GLU A 186 -11.97 11.62 9.43
CA GLU A 186 -13.20 10.83 9.49
C GLU A 186 -14.08 11.24 10.68
N GLU A 187 -13.47 11.47 11.85
CA GLU A 187 -14.15 12.05 13.02
C GLU A 187 -14.79 13.42 12.71
N LEU A 188 -14.04 14.30 12.04
CA LEU A 188 -14.53 15.63 11.68
C LEU A 188 -15.66 15.55 10.63
N CYS A 189 -15.58 14.62 9.68
CA CYS A 189 -16.64 14.40 8.71
C CYS A 189 -17.92 13.89 9.36
N VAL A 190 -17.82 12.96 10.33
CA VAL A 190 -18.97 12.49 11.10
C VAL A 190 -19.58 13.64 11.91
N SER A 191 -18.76 14.39 12.66
CA SER A 191 -19.26 15.49 13.50
C SER A 191 -19.93 16.63 12.74
N ARG A 192 -19.56 16.83 11.46
CA ARG A 192 -20.08 17.92 10.61
C ARG A 192 -21.00 17.43 9.49
N ASN A 193 -21.35 16.15 9.50
CA ASN A 193 -22.19 15.50 8.49
C ASN A 193 -21.69 15.76 7.04
N ILE A 194 -20.38 15.66 6.83
CA ILE A 194 -19.74 15.82 5.52
C ILE A 194 -19.69 14.44 4.85
N SER A 195 -20.37 14.31 3.71
CA SER A 195 -20.33 13.08 2.92
C SER A 195 -18.96 12.83 2.31
N LYS A 196 -18.60 11.54 2.13
CA LYS A 196 -17.35 11.12 1.48
C LYS A 196 -17.18 11.72 0.08
N ALA A 197 -18.25 11.86 -0.68
CA ALA A 197 -18.23 12.50 -2.00
C ALA A 197 -17.83 13.98 -1.91
N LYS A 198 -18.40 14.74 -0.95
CA LYS A 198 -18.02 16.15 -0.72
C LYS A 198 -16.58 16.28 -0.24
N LEU A 199 -16.14 15.37 0.63
CA LEU A 199 -14.76 15.28 1.10
C LEU A 199 -13.79 15.06 -0.07
N PHE A 200 -14.09 14.08 -0.91
CA PHE A 200 -13.29 13.73 -2.09
C PHE A 200 -13.22 14.88 -3.12
N ASN A 201 -14.35 15.52 -3.43
CA ASN A 201 -14.39 16.65 -4.37
C ASN A 201 -13.54 17.85 -3.90
N SER A 202 -13.29 17.96 -2.60
CA SER A 202 -12.45 19.00 -2.01
C SER A 202 -11.10 18.47 -1.51
N ALA A 203 -10.70 17.25 -1.88
CA ALA A 203 -9.54 16.58 -1.32
C ALA A 203 -8.22 17.32 -1.60
N SER A 204 -8.12 18.04 -2.70
CA SER A 204 -6.96 18.90 -3.02
C SER A 204 -6.62 19.91 -1.91
N LYS A 205 -7.60 20.33 -1.11
CA LYS A 205 -7.42 21.29 -0.01
C LYS A 205 -6.91 20.64 1.29
N LEU A 206 -6.98 19.32 1.39
CA LEU A 206 -6.55 18.53 2.54
C LEU A 206 -5.03 18.27 2.53
N PHE A 207 -4.37 18.57 1.41
CA PHE A 207 -2.94 18.31 1.23
C PHE A 207 -2.14 19.61 1.10
N ALA A 208 -0.91 19.57 1.59
CA ALA A 208 0.09 20.62 1.49
C ALA A 208 1.43 20.01 1.09
N ASP A 209 2.34 20.85 0.60
CA ASP A 209 3.74 20.50 0.32
C ASP A 209 3.88 19.21 -0.53
N GLU A 210 4.70 18.26 -0.07
CA GLU A 210 5.00 17.00 -0.75
C GLU A 210 3.74 16.16 -1.01
N ALA A 211 2.83 16.09 -0.04
CA ALA A 211 1.57 15.36 -0.18
C ALA A 211 0.64 15.96 -1.24
N LEU A 212 0.72 17.27 -1.49
CA LEU A 212 -0.06 17.90 -2.56
C LEU A 212 0.45 17.52 -3.95
N TYR A 213 1.78 17.42 -4.13
CA TYR A 213 2.36 16.96 -5.39
C TYR A 213 1.99 15.50 -5.66
N TRP A 214 2.11 14.64 -4.63
CA TRP A 214 1.65 13.26 -4.70
C TRP A 214 0.18 13.16 -5.11
N TYR A 215 -0.72 13.89 -4.43
CA TYR A 215 -2.16 13.86 -4.73
C TYR A 215 -2.45 14.25 -6.18
N ARG A 216 -1.76 15.27 -6.72
CA ARG A 216 -1.90 15.69 -8.12
C ARG A 216 -1.47 14.60 -9.10
N GLY A 217 -0.47 13.80 -8.75
CA GLY A 217 0.01 12.69 -9.58
C GLY A 217 -0.95 11.49 -9.62
N VAL A 218 -1.64 11.21 -8.51
CA VAL A 218 -2.59 10.07 -8.42
C VAL A 218 -4.05 10.46 -8.67
N ARG A 219 -4.33 11.75 -8.94
CA ARG A 219 -5.70 12.30 -8.99
C ARG A 219 -6.60 11.56 -9.99
N ASP A 220 -6.05 11.21 -11.14
CA ASP A 220 -6.77 10.57 -12.24
C ASP A 220 -6.95 9.06 -12.01
N GLU A 221 -6.16 8.47 -11.10
CA GLU A 221 -6.27 7.06 -10.71
C GLU A 221 -7.37 6.83 -9.65
N VAL A 222 -7.84 7.88 -8.98
CA VAL A 222 -8.82 7.80 -7.87
C VAL A 222 -10.17 8.39 -8.23
N THR A 223 -11.25 7.71 -7.85
CA THR A 223 -12.64 8.12 -8.15
C THR A 223 -13.47 8.43 -6.91
N ASN A 224 -13.03 8.00 -5.72
CA ASN A 224 -13.74 8.19 -4.47
C ASN A 224 -12.79 8.30 -3.26
N TRP A 225 -13.32 8.71 -2.11
CA TRP A 225 -12.54 8.89 -0.87
C TRP A 225 -11.85 7.61 -0.42
N ASP A 226 -12.52 6.46 -0.52
CA ASP A 226 -11.97 5.19 -0.03
C ASP A 226 -10.78 4.74 -0.87
N SER A 227 -10.84 4.91 -2.20
CA SER A 227 -9.70 4.67 -3.10
C SER A 227 -8.51 5.61 -2.81
N LEU A 228 -8.78 6.88 -2.53
CA LEU A 228 -7.75 7.85 -2.15
C LEU A 228 -7.12 7.51 -0.79
N LYS A 229 -7.93 7.10 0.19
CA LYS A 229 -7.47 6.66 1.51
C LYS A 229 -6.52 5.46 1.39
N CYS A 230 -6.85 4.49 0.53
CA CYS A 230 -5.99 3.33 0.29
C CYS A 230 -4.62 3.73 -0.27
N LEU A 231 -4.57 4.55 -1.34
CA LEU A 231 -3.31 5.01 -1.91
C LEU A 231 -2.51 5.89 -0.93
N LEU A 232 -3.21 6.69 -0.13
CA LEU A 232 -2.58 7.54 0.88
C LEU A 232 -1.88 6.70 1.95
N LEU A 233 -2.53 5.63 2.41
CA LEU A 233 -1.94 4.67 3.32
C LEU A 233 -0.80 3.87 2.67
N GLU A 234 -0.90 3.54 1.38
CA GLU A 234 0.19 2.85 0.68
C GLU A 234 1.47 3.69 0.59
N GLU A 235 1.36 4.98 0.28
CA GLU A 235 2.54 5.85 0.11
C GLU A 235 3.15 6.28 1.45
N TYR A 236 2.32 6.65 2.43
CA TYR A 236 2.80 7.33 3.64
C TYR A 236 2.83 6.47 4.90
N LEU A 237 2.27 5.24 4.88
CA LEU A 237 2.31 4.37 6.05
C LEU A 237 3.61 3.55 6.05
N PRO A 238 4.37 3.51 7.16
CA PRO A 238 5.54 2.64 7.27
C PRO A 238 5.17 1.17 7.05
N TYR A 239 6.04 0.43 6.36
CA TYR A 239 5.78 -0.99 6.07
C TYR A 239 5.63 -1.83 7.35
N ASP A 240 6.48 -1.57 8.34
CA ASP A 240 6.50 -2.24 9.63
C ASP A 240 5.47 -1.66 10.62
N TYR A 241 4.57 -0.79 10.17
CA TYR A 241 3.58 -0.14 11.04
C TYR A 241 2.76 -1.14 11.84
N ASP A 242 2.17 -2.16 11.19
CA ASP A 242 1.35 -3.16 11.91
C ASP A 242 2.21 -4.01 12.85
N HIS A 243 3.46 -4.34 12.46
CA HIS A 243 4.37 -5.09 13.32
C HIS A 243 4.75 -4.29 14.57
N ARG A 244 5.08 -3.01 14.40
CA ARG A 244 5.39 -2.08 15.50
C ARG A 244 4.19 -1.86 16.40
N LEU A 245 3.01 -1.66 15.81
CA LEU A 245 1.77 -1.47 16.56
C LEU A 245 1.36 -2.75 17.31
N LEU A 246 1.49 -3.93 16.69
CA LEU A 246 1.27 -5.21 17.38
C LEU A 246 2.27 -5.43 18.51
N HIS A 247 3.53 -5.05 18.32
CA HIS A 247 4.53 -5.11 19.38
C HIS A 247 4.16 -4.16 20.53
N GLU A 248 3.76 -2.93 20.23
CA GLU A 248 3.27 -1.95 21.20
C GLU A 248 2.07 -2.51 21.97
N ILE A 249 1.06 -3.04 21.26
CA ILE A 249 -0.13 -3.71 21.83
C ILE A 249 0.28 -4.85 22.79
N ARG A 250 1.21 -5.71 22.37
CA ARG A 250 1.67 -6.85 23.19
C ARG A 250 2.50 -6.42 24.40
N SER A 251 3.22 -5.31 24.29
CA SER A 251 4.04 -4.77 25.37
C SER A 251 3.27 -3.89 26.36
N ARG A 252 2.07 -3.44 25.98
CA ARG A 252 1.26 -2.54 26.77
C ARG A 252 0.62 -3.28 27.94
N THR A 253 0.97 -2.89 29.16
CA THR A 253 0.37 -3.36 30.41
C THR A 253 -0.38 -2.22 31.09
N GLN A 254 -1.46 -2.52 31.83
CA GLN A 254 -2.20 -1.51 32.59
C GLN A 254 -1.28 -0.78 33.57
N GLY A 255 -1.31 0.55 33.59
CA GLY A 255 -0.53 1.36 34.54
C GLY A 255 -1.08 1.26 35.97
N PRO A 256 -0.27 1.54 37.01
CA PRO A 256 -0.69 1.40 38.42
C PRO A 256 -1.85 2.33 38.80
N GLU A 257 -1.94 3.51 38.18
CA GLU A 257 -3.00 4.50 38.39
C GLU A 257 -4.03 4.54 37.24
N GLU A 258 -3.91 3.63 36.27
CA GLU A 258 -4.78 3.62 35.10
C GLU A 258 -6.05 2.81 35.40
N SER A 259 -7.22 3.42 35.21
CA SER A 259 -8.48 2.68 35.33
C SER A 259 -8.60 1.64 34.23
N ILE A 260 -9.24 0.51 34.54
CA ILE A 260 -9.49 -0.56 33.56
C ILE A 260 -10.26 -0.05 32.34
N SER A 261 -11.19 0.89 32.52
CA SER A 261 -11.95 1.49 31.42
C SER A 261 -11.04 2.28 30.48
N ASN A 262 -10.13 3.09 31.03
CA ASN A 262 -9.19 3.87 30.21
C ASN A 262 -8.23 2.96 29.46
N TYR A 263 -7.70 1.93 30.14
CA TYR A 263 -6.84 0.93 29.52
C TYR A 263 -7.54 0.23 28.35
N LEU A 264 -8.77 -0.27 28.56
CA LEU A 264 -9.53 -0.95 27.50
C LEU A 264 -9.87 -0.02 26.33
N SER A 265 -10.20 1.25 26.59
CA SER A 265 -10.42 2.24 25.51
C SER A 265 -9.16 2.49 24.69
N VAL A 266 -8.00 2.59 25.34
CA VAL A 266 -6.70 2.74 24.66
C VAL A 266 -6.37 1.48 23.85
N MET A 267 -6.54 0.29 24.43
CA MET A 267 -6.31 -0.97 23.72
C MET A 267 -7.23 -1.13 22.51
N GLN A 268 -8.52 -0.80 22.66
CA GLN A 268 -9.47 -0.78 21.54
C GLN A 268 -9.03 0.18 20.43
N ASN A 269 -8.51 1.36 20.78
CA ASN A 269 -7.95 2.30 19.81
C ASN A 269 -6.71 1.73 19.10
N TYR A 270 -5.82 1.03 19.80
CA TYR A 270 -4.69 0.38 19.13
C TYR A 270 -5.14 -0.72 18.17
N PHE A 271 -6.07 -1.58 18.59
CA PHE A 271 -6.58 -2.66 17.73
C PHE A 271 -7.33 -2.13 16.50
N SER A 272 -8.08 -1.03 16.62
CA SER A 272 -8.82 -0.45 15.49
C SER A 272 -7.91 0.16 14.41
N ARG A 273 -6.65 0.44 14.75
CA ARG A 273 -5.65 1.00 13.84
C ARG A 273 -4.85 -0.05 13.06
N LEU A 274 -5.00 -1.33 13.37
CA LEU A 274 -4.34 -2.42 12.61
C LEU A 274 -5.00 -2.59 11.25
N ARG A 275 -4.18 -2.72 10.19
CA ARG A 275 -4.70 -3.03 8.83
C ARG A 275 -5.27 -4.44 8.75
N MET A 276 -4.67 -5.37 9.49
CA MET A 276 -5.15 -6.74 9.64
C MET A 276 -5.76 -6.90 11.03
N PRO A 277 -7.09 -7.04 11.14
CA PRO A 277 -7.73 -7.25 12.44
C PRO A 277 -7.27 -8.57 13.04
N VAL A 278 -6.96 -8.51 14.34
CA VAL A 278 -6.62 -9.68 15.15
C VAL A 278 -7.92 -10.41 15.52
N GLY A 279 -7.91 -11.74 15.52
CA GLY A 279 -9.07 -12.54 15.92
C GLY A 279 -9.50 -12.22 17.36
N ILE A 280 -10.81 -12.33 17.65
CA ILE A 280 -11.36 -12.00 18.97
C ILE A 280 -10.66 -12.81 20.08
N ASP A 281 -10.38 -14.09 19.84
CA ASP A 281 -9.71 -14.96 20.80
C ASP A 281 -8.26 -14.52 21.06
N GLU A 282 -7.54 -14.13 20.02
CA GLU A 282 -6.17 -13.63 20.15
C GLU A 282 -6.16 -12.28 20.89
N LYS A 283 -7.13 -11.40 20.60
CA LYS A 283 -7.31 -10.12 21.30
C LYS A 283 -7.55 -10.33 22.81
N LEU A 284 -8.47 -11.23 23.17
CA LEU A 284 -8.75 -11.58 24.57
C LEU A 284 -7.54 -12.21 25.26
N SER A 285 -6.76 -13.02 24.53
CA SER A 285 -5.53 -13.62 25.07
C SER A 285 -4.45 -12.58 25.38
N ILE A 286 -4.34 -11.51 24.57
CA ILE A 286 -3.38 -10.43 24.77
C ILE A 286 -3.83 -9.53 25.94
N GLU A 287 -5.11 -9.17 25.97
CA GLU A 287 -5.66 -8.30 27.03
C GLU A 287 -5.63 -8.99 28.41
N SER A 288 -5.92 -10.30 28.48
CA SER A 288 -5.87 -11.07 29.73
C SER A 288 -4.45 -11.30 30.26
N LYS A 289 -3.48 -11.62 29.40
CA LYS A 289 -2.07 -11.77 29.80
C LYS A 289 -1.48 -10.47 30.36
N SER A 290 -1.88 -9.35 29.79
CA SER A 290 -1.38 -8.02 30.18
C SER A 290 -1.94 -7.54 31.53
N ASN A 291 -3.13 -8.04 31.92
CA ASN A 291 -3.73 -7.77 33.23
C ASN A 291 -3.20 -8.69 34.34
N SER A 292 -2.80 -9.92 34.02
CA SER A 292 -2.26 -10.86 35.02
C SER A 292 -0.87 -10.48 35.55
N VAL A 293 -0.06 -9.77 34.76
CA VAL A 293 1.28 -9.30 35.19
C VAL A 293 1.18 -8.20 36.25
N SER A 294 0.09 -7.43 36.25
CA SER A 294 -0.18 -6.37 37.22
C SER A 294 -0.50 -6.90 38.63
N PHE A 295 -0.98 -8.14 38.75
CA PHE A 295 -1.37 -8.75 40.04
C PHE A 295 -0.24 -9.55 40.72
N CYS A 296 0.87 -9.83 40.03
CA CYS A 296 2.00 -10.58 40.59
C CYS A 296 3.12 -9.70 41.18
N ASN A 297 3.00 -8.36 41.14
CA ASN A 297 3.97 -7.42 41.71
C ASN A 297 3.41 -6.69 42.95
N THR A 298 2.79 -7.45 43.86
CA THR A 298 2.43 -6.97 45.21
C THR A 298 2.90 -7.95 46.26
#